data_AF-A0A9W7BTB0-F1
#
_entry.id   AF-A0A9W7BTB0-F1
#
_cell.length_a   1.000
_cell.length_b   1.000
_cell.length_c   1.000
_cell.angle_alpha   90.00
_cell.angle_beta   90.00
_cell.angle_gamma   90.00
#
_symmetry.space_group_name_H-M   'P 1'
#
loop_
_entity.id
_entity.type
_entity.pdbx_description
1 polymer ?
#
loop_
_entity_poly.entity_id
_entity_poly.type
_entity_poly.pdbx_seq_one_letter_code
_entity_poly.pdbx_strand_id
1 'polypeptide(L)'
;MSVVGSFVSVYAYSNYYNGDEKLDDETLQNALISLVAIWFVSTVTFASVIKREFLHTFYDMDTALTYNRKAFLHLREDQDFEKSWSLTVHPDVYKAWGDELIKKWTLKNWNRWEEEKPAWFTDEWIEAVPNEYIPFEWRVKYKKTKGRVDDSQFQRRRGSISVRELMGGKEER
;
A
#
# COMPACT_ATOMS: atom_id res chain seq x y z
N MET A 1 -10.94 -6.33 -20.92
CA MET A 1 -11.85 -5.71 -21.91
C MET A 1 -11.36 -5.83 -23.36
N SER A 2 -10.07 -6.02 -23.66
CA SER A 2 -9.57 -6.14 -25.04
C SER A 2 -10.07 -7.38 -25.82
N VAL A 3 -10.22 -8.54 -25.17
CA VAL A 3 -10.56 -9.80 -25.86
C VAL A 3 -12.01 -9.82 -26.41
N VAL A 4 -12.94 -9.17 -25.70
CA VAL A 4 -14.36 -9.12 -26.11
C VAL A 4 -14.53 -8.27 -27.39
N GLY A 5 -13.71 -7.24 -27.55
CA GLY A 5 -13.72 -6.39 -28.76
C GLY A 5 -13.32 -7.15 -30.02
N SER A 6 -12.40 -8.11 -29.91
CA SER A 6 -11.95 -8.93 -31.04
C SER A 6 -13.04 -9.84 -31.59
N PHE A 7 -13.93 -10.39 -30.75
CA PHE A 7 -15.05 -11.21 -31.22
C PHE A 7 -16.13 -10.38 -31.90
N VAL A 8 -16.42 -9.19 -31.37
CA VAL A 8 -17.40 -8.26 -31.97
C VAL A 8 -16.90 -7.73 -33.30
N SER A 9 -15.60 -7.40 -33.43
CA SER A 9 -15.03 -6.92 -34.69
C SER A 9 -15.04 -7.99 -35.78
N VAL A 10 -14.83 -9.26 -35.42
CA VAL A 10 -14.84 -10.37 -36.38
C VAL A 10 -16.29 -10.72 -36.79
N TYR A 11 -17.25 -10.70 -35.86
CA TYR A 11 -18.68 -10.83 -36.18
C TYR A 11 -19.18 -9.67 -37.06
N ALA A 12 -18.75 -8.44 -36.77
CA ALA A 12 -19.07 -7.28 -37.59
C ALA A 12 -18.42 -7.36 -38.99
N TYR A 13 -17.17 -7.81 -39.08
CA TYR A 13 -16.47 -8.03 -40.35
C TYR A 13 -17.16 -9.10 -41.21
N SER A 14 -17.52 -10.26 -40.64
CA SER A 14 -18.22 -11.33 -41.36
C SER A 14 -19.57 -10.86 -41.95
N ASN A 15 -20.32 -10.05 -41.19
CA ASN A 15 -21.66 -9.59 -41.58
C ASN A 15 -21.69 -8.35 -42.49
N TYR A 16 -20.71 -7.44 -42.41
CA TYR A 16 -20.74 -6.16 -43.12
C TYR A 16 -19.70 -6.00 -44.24
N TYR A 17 -18.68 -6.87 -44.32
CA TYR A 17 -17.67 -6.80 -45.38
C TYR A 17 -18.07 -7.66 -46.60
N ASN A 18 -18.36 -6.97 -47.72
CA ASN A 18 -18.69 -7.56 -49.02
C ASN A 18 -17.66 -7.11 -50.09
N GLY A 19 -16.38 -7.40 -49.86
CA GLY A 19 -15.31 -7.23 -50.85
C GLY A 19 -14.93 -8.56 -51.51
N ASP A 20 -14.34 -8.51 -52.71
CA ASP A 20 -13.92 -9.71 -53.47
C ASP A 20 -12.79 -10.50 -52.77
N GLU A 21 -12.08 -9.89 -51.82
CA GLU A 21 -11.05 -10.52 -50.96
C GLU A 21 -11.61 -10.99 -49.59
N LYS A 22 -12.90 -11.37 -49.53
CA LYS A 22 -13.52 -11.84 -48.28
C LYS A 22 -12.83 -13.13 -47.82
N LEU A 23 -12.27 -13.10 -46.61
CA LEU A 23 -11.79 -14.30 -45.94
C LEU A 23 -12.95 -15.27 -45.76
N ASP A 24 -12.71 -16.54 -46.08
CA ASP A 24 -13.70 -17.60 -45.93
C ASP A 24 -14.21 -17.69 -44.49
N ASP A 25 -15.53 -17.74 -44.34
CA ASP A 25 -16.18 -17.63 -43.03
C ASP A 25 -15.86 -18.84 -42.15
N GLU A 26 -15.69 -20.03 -42.74
CA GLU A 26 -15.26 -21.22 -42.00
C GLU A 26 -13.84 -21.06 -41.45
N THR A 27 -12.93 -20.49 -42.26
CA THR A 27 -11.55 -20.22 -41.84
C THR A 27 -11.50 -19.21 -40.68
N LEU A 28 -12.34 -18.18 -40.74
CA LEU A 28 -12.48 -17.14 -39.71
C LEU A 28 -13.04 -17.71 -38.39
N GLN A 29 -14.09 -18.53 -38.47
CA GLN A 29 -14.68 -19.20 -37.31
C GLN A 29 -13.70 -20.19 -36.66
N ASN A 30 -12.98 -20.98 -37.47
CA ASN A 30 -11.97 -21.91 -36.97
C ASN A 30 -10.80 -21.19 -36.27
N ALA A 31 -10.35 -20.05 -36.81
CA ALA A 31 -9.34 -19.22 -36.18
C ALA A 31 -9.83 -18.65 -34.84
N LEU A 32 -11.08 -18.22 -34.75
CA LEU A 32 -11.67 -17.74 -33.49
C LEU A 32 -11.79 -18.85 -32.44
N ILE A 33 -12.33 -20.02 -32.83
CA ILE A 33 -12.49 -21.16 -31.93
C ILE A 33 -11.14 -21.62 -31.40
N SER A 34 -10.12 -21.70 -32.26
CA SER A 34 -8.76 -22.07 -31.84
C SER A 34 -8.15 -21.03 -30.89
N LEU A 35 -8.33 -19.73 -31.13
CA LEU A 35 -7.87 -18.68 -30.20
C LEU A 35 -8.57 -18.74 -28.84
N VAL A 36 -9.89 -18.95 -28.82
CA VAL A 36 -10.66 -19.13 -27.58
C VAL A 36 -10.20 -20.37 -26.83
N ALA A 37 -9.99 -21.48 -27.55
CA ALA A 37 -9.53 -22.73 -26.97
C ALA A 37 -8.14 -22.57 -26.35
N ILE A 38 -7.20 -21.92 -27.05
CA ILE A 38 -5.86 -21.62 -26.53
C ILE A 38 -5.94 -20.73 -25.28
N TRP A 39 -6.79 -19.69 -25.29
CA TRP A 39 -7.00 -18.84 -24.12
C TRP A 39 -7.58 -19.61 -22.93
N PHE A 40 -8.56 -20.49 -23.18
CA PHE A 40 -9.15 -21.34 -22.15
C PHE A 40 -8.14 -22.32 -21.57
N VAL A 41 -7.36 -23.00 -22.42
CA VAL A 41 -6.30 -23.91 -22.00
C VAL A 41 -5.24 -23.16 -21.18
N SER A 42 -4.83 -21.97 -21.62
CA SER A 42 -3.91 -21.11 -20.86
C SER A 42 -4.48 -20.72 -19.49
N THR A 43 -5.76 -20.38 -19.42
CA THR A 43 -6.42 -20.00 -18.16
C THR A 43 -6.54 -21.20 -17.21
N VAL A 44 -6.90 -22.38 -17.72
CA VAL A 44 -7.04 -23.61 -16.94
C VAL A 44 -5.70 -24.11 -16.42
N THR A 45 -4.66 -24.10 -17.26
CA THR A 45 -3.30 -24.48 -16.85
C THR A 45 -2.76 -23.52 -15.79
N PHE A 46 -2.96 -22.21 -15.95
CA PHE A 46 -2.62 -21.20 -14.95
C PHE A 46 -3.33 -21.45 -13.61
N ALA A 47 -4.64 -21.68 -13.63
CA ALA A 47 -5.42 -22.01 -12.44
C ALA A 47 -4.99 -23.33 -11.77
N SER A 48 -4.48 -24.29 -12.55
CA SER A 48 -4.02 -25.60 -12.06
C SER A 48 -2.62 -25.54 -11.45
N VAL A 49 -1.76 -24.62 -11.91
CA VAL A 49 -0.39 -24.42 -11.41
C VAL A 49 -0.37 -23.53 -10.16
N ILE A 50 -1.31 -22.59 -10.04
CA ILE A 50 -1.42 -21.74 -8.86
C ILE A 50 -1.79 -22.58 -7.63
N LYS A 51 -1.17 -22.28 -6.50
CA LYS A 51 -1.57 -22.87 -5.23
C LYS A 51 -2.99 -22.42 -4.91
N ARG A 52 -3.87 -23.39 -4.62
CA ARG A 52 -5.30 -23.16 -4.34
C ARG A 52 -5.54 -22.11 -3.25
N GLU A 53 -4.60 -21.99 -2.30
CA GLU A 53 -4.61 -20.99 -1.24
C GLU A 53 -4.60 -19.54 -1.75
N PHE A 54 -4.06 -19.26 -2.94
CA PHE A 54 -4.02 -17.90 -3.53
C PHE A 54 -5.12 -17.65 -4.58
N LEU A 55 -6.00 -18.61 -4.85
CA LEU A 55 -7.10 -18.39 -5.79
C LEU A 55 -8.06 -17.30 -5.28
N HIS A 56 -8.24 -17.20 -3.95
CA HIS A 56 -9.08 -16.16 -3.34
C HIS A 56 -8.64 -14.75 -3.63
N THR A 57 -7.34 -14.54 -3.81
CA THR A 57 -6.79 -13.22 -4.13
C THR A 57 -7.19 -12.72 -5.53
N PHE A 58 -7.65 -13.60 -6.42
CA PHE A 58 -8.10 -13.22 -7.78
C PHE A 58 -9.60 -12.90 -7.87
N TYR A 59 -10.43 -13.47 -6.99
CA TYR A 59 -11.87 -13.19 -6.95
C TYR A 59 -12.28 -12.26 -5.81
N ASP A 60 -11.42 -12.07 -4.81
CA ASP A 60 -11.61 -11.04 -3.81
C ASP A 60 -11.44 -9.67 -4.46
N MET A 61 -12.55 -8.93 -4.57
CA MET A 61 -12.58 -7.54 -5.01
C MET A 61 -12.19 -6.57 -3.89
N ASP A 62 -11.27 -6.97 -3.01
CA ASP A 62 -10.72 -6.06 -2.02
C ASP A 62 -9.74 -5.10 -2.71
N THR A 63 -10.04 -3.82 -2.65
CA THR A 63 -9.10 -2.77 -3.07
C THR A 63 -7.82 -2.88 -2.23
N ALA A 64 -6.65 -2.62 -2.82
CA ALA A 64 -5.38 -2.66 -2.10
C ALA A 64 -5.39 -1.85 -0.77
N LEU A 65 -6.13 -0.74 -0.73
CA LEU A 65 -6.34 0.07 0.47
C LEU A 65 -7.12 -0.67 1.57
N THR A 66 -8.22 -1.34 1.23
CA THR A 66 -9.02 -2.10 2.21
C THR A 66 -8.26 -3.33 2.69
N TYR A 67 -7.53 -3.99 1.79
CA TYR A 67 -6.65 -5.10 2.13
C TYR A 67 -5.56 -4.68 3.13
N ASN A 68 -4.81 -3.60 2.85
CA ASN A 68 -3.76 -3.12 3.76
C ASN A 68 -4.31 -2.74 5.14
N ARG A 69 -5.46 -2.07 5.18
CA ARG A 69 -6.13 -1.75 6.44
C ARG A 69 -6.54 -2.99 7.22
N LYS A 70 -7.13 -3.99 6.55
CA LYS A 70 -7.50 -5.27 7.17
C LYS A 70 -6.26 -5.99 7.67
N ALA A 71 -5.22 -6.12 6.85
CA ALA A 71 -3.97 -6.75 7.24
C ALA A 71 -3.38 -6.12 8.50
N PHE A 72 -3.31 -4.78 8.55
CA PHE A 72 -2.81 -4.05 9.72
C PHE A 72 -3.63 -4.33 11.00
N LEU A 73 -4.95 -4.42 10.88
CA LEU A 73 -5.85 -4.70 12.01
C LEU A 73 -5.84 -6.17 12.46
N HIS A 74 -5.56 -7.11 11.55
CA HIS A 74 -5.49 -8.54 11.86
C HIS A 74 -4.18 -8.94 12.53
N LEU A 75 -3.11 -8.17 12.32
CA LEU A 75 -1.83 -8.36 13.01
C LEU A 75 -1.99 -8.12 14.52
N ARG A 76 -1.41 -9.01 15.33
CA ARG A 76 -1.48 -8.95 16.79
C ARG A 76 -0.64 -7.81 17.37
N GLU A 77 -0.75 -7.52 18.67
CA GLU A 77 0.04 -6.46 19.34
C GLU A 77 1.53 -6.84 19.53
N ASP A 78 1.88 -8.12 19.45
CA ASP A 78 3.27 -8.61 19.48
C ASP A 78 3.98 -8.52 18.12
N GLN A 79 3.22 -8.29 17.04
CA GLN A 79 3.71 -8.24 15.65
C GLN A 79 4.00 -6.80 15.20
N ASP A 80 4.72 -6.05 16.04
CA ASP A 80 5.05 -4.65 15.75
C ASP A 80 6.02 -4.52 14.57
N PHE A 81 6.88 -5.52 14.35
CA PHE A 81 7.78 -5.55 13.20
C PHE A 81 7.02 -5.60 11.87
N GLU A 82 6.01 -6.47 11.77
CA GLU A 82 5.19 -6.60 10.58
C GLU A 82 4.35 -5.34 10.35
N LYS A 83 3.87 -4.72 11.43
CA LYS A 83 3.15 -3.43 11.35
C LYS A 83 4.07 -2.29 10.93
N SER A 84 5.33 -2.27 11.36
CA SER A 84 6.27 -1.20 11.05
C SER A 84 6.61 -1.12 9.56
N TRP A 85 6.48 -2.23 8.83
CA TRP A 85 6.61 -2.27 7.36
C TRP A 85 5.58 -1.38 6.66
N SER A 86 4.44 -1.10 7.29
CA SER A 86 3.43 -0.19 6.70
C SER A 86 3.95 1.23 6.53
N LEU A 87 4.94 1.64 7.34
CA LEU A 87 5.57 2.96 7.31
C LEU A 87 6.80 3.04 6.40
N THR A 88 7.30 1.91 5.86
CA THR A 88 8.42 1.91 4.91
C THR A 88 7.97 2.19 3.48
N VAL A 89 6.66 2.07 3.20
CA VAL A 89 6.05 2.42 1.92
C VAL A 89 5.84 3.94 1.82
N HIS A 90 5.69 4.46 0.60
CA HIS A 90 5.45 5.88 0.36
C HIS A 90 4.29 6.45 1.22
N PRO A 91 4.45 7.62 1.88
CA PRO A 91 3.47 8.18 2.81
C PRO A 91 2.03 8.25 2.30
N ASP A 92 1.85 8.65 1.05
CA ASP A 92 0.51 8.76 0.46
C ASP A 92 -0.26 7.45 0.45
N VAL A 93 0.44 6.31 0.38
CA VAL A 93 -0.19 4.98 0.36
C VAL A 93 -0.84 4.68 1.69
N TYR A 94 -0.11 4.82 2.80
CA TYR A 94 -0.65 4.50 4.12
C TYR A 94 -1.57 5.58 4.67
N LYS A 95 -1.36 6.84 4.26
CA LYS A 95 -2.30 7.93 4.57
C LYS A 95 -3.67 7.69 3.95
N ALA A 96 -3.73 7.13 2.74
CA ALA A 96 -4.99 6.86 2.05
C ALA A 96 -5.87 5.81 2.74
N TRP A 97 -5.29 4.83 3.46
CA TRP A 97 -6.08 3.77 4.10
C TRP A 97 -6.15 3.85 5.64
N GLY A 98 -5.20 4.52 6.30
CA GLY A 98 -5.04 4.36 7.74
C GLY A 98 -4.25 5.44 8.47
N ASP A 99 -4.23 6.68 7.99
CA ASP A 99 -3.48 7.80 8.62
C ASP A 99 -3.66 7.85 10.15
N GLU A 100 -4.90 7.99 10.63
CA GLU A 100 -5.19 8.07 12.07
C GLU A 100 -4.91 6.75 12.81
N LEU A 101 -5.15 5.62 12.17
CA LEU A 101 -4.97 4.29 12.77
C LEU A 101 -3.49 4.03 13.06
N ILE A 102 -2.64 4.27 12.06
CA ILE A 102 -1.19 4.08 12.17
C ILE A 102 -0.62 5.11 13.14
N LYS A 103 -1.05 6.38 13.05
CA LYS A 103 -0.63 7.44 13.97
C LYS A 103 -0.91 7.08 15.43
N LYS A 104 -2.11 6.56 15.75
CA LYS A 104 -2.45 6.13 17.11
C LYS A 104 -1.58 4.96 17.57
N TRP A 105 -1.35 3.97 16.71
CA TRP A 105 -0.50 2.82 17.02
C TRP A 105 0.96 3.25 17.29
N THR A 106 1.53 4.10 16.43
CA THR A 106 2.88 4.63 16.59
C THR A 106 3.02 5.44 17.88
N LEU A 107 2.08 6.34 18.16
CA LEU A 107 2.10 7.16 19.38
C LEU A 107 1.94 6.34 20.67
N LYS A 108 1.11 5.28 20.65
CA LYS A 108 0.88 4.38 21.81
C LYS A 108 2.13 3.58 22.15
N ASN A 109 2.85 3.08 21.15
CA ASN A 109 3.94 2.12 21.34
C ASN A 109 5.33 2.74 21.38
N TRP A 110 5.49 4.02 20.99
CA TRP A 110 6.80 4.65 20.88
C TRP A 110 7.65 4.56 22.15
N ASN A 111 7.06 4.85 23.32
CA ASN A 111 7.78 4.80 24.60
C ASN A 111 8.31 3.39 24.89
N ARG A 112 7.53 2.35 24.56
CA ARG A 112 7.97 0.95 24.68
C ARG A 112 9.14 0.66 23.75
N TRP A 113 9.10 1.11 22.50
CA TRP A 113 10.20 0.89 21.54
C TRP A 113 11.49 1.61 21.93
N GLU A 114 11.39 2.78 22.58
CA GLU A 114 12.56 3.48 23.13
C GLU A 114 13.24 2.73 24.26
N GLU A 115 12.45 2.07 25.11
CA GLU A 115 12.92 1.28 26.25
C GLU A 115 13.49 -0.06 25.78
N GLU A 116 12.74 -0.78 24.95
CA GLU A 116 13.09 -2.13 24.49
C GLU A 116 14.13 -2.13 23.36
N LYS A 117 14.20 -1.05 22.57
CA LYS A 117 15.05 -0.89 21.37
C LYS A 117 15.04 -2.14 20.48
N PRO A 118 13.88 -2.50 19.90
CA PRO A 118 13.79 -3.67 19.05
C PRO A 118 14.68 -3.49 17.81
N ALA A 119 15.20 -4.59 17.26
CA ALA A 119 16.21 -4.57 16.20
C ALA A 119 15.81 -3.80 14.93
N TRP A 120 14.50 -3.66 14.67
CA TRP A 120 13.96 -2.93 13.53
C TRP A 120 13.80 -1.41 13.79
N PHE A 121 13.81 -0.97 15.05
CA PHE A 121 13.70 0.44 15.45
C PHE A 121 15.07 1.12 15.33
N THR A 122 15.51 1.26 14.09
CA THR A 122 16.78 1.87 13.69
C THR A 122 16.59 3.35 13.35
N ASP A 123 17.68 4.12 13.36
CA ASP A 123 17.64 5.54 12.97
C ASP A 123 17.09 5.73 11.54
N GLU A 124 17.40 4.82 10.61
CA GLU A 124 16.88 4.81 9.24
C GLU A 124 15.36 4.63 9.18
N TRP A 125 14.81 3.74 10.03
CA TRP A 125 13.36 3.58 10.11
C TRP A 125 12.71 4.83 10.70
N ILE A 126 13.27 5.39 11.77
CA ILE A 126 12.76 6.59 12.43
C ILE A 126 12.78 7.80 11.46
N GLU A 127 13.79 7.88 10.59
CA GLU A 127 13.88 8.88 9.53
C GLU A 127 12.73 8.82 8.51
N ALA A 128 12.26 7.61 8.19
CA ALA A 128 11.15 7.40 7.26
C ALA A 128 9.80 7.78 7.89
N VAL A 129 9.68 7.79 9.22
CA VAL A 129 8.43 8.09 9.92
C VAL A 129 8.13 9.60 9.91
N PRO A 130 6.93 10.03 9.50
CA PRO A 130 6.56 11.43 9.57
C PRO A 130 6.53 11.94 11.02
N ASN A 131 6.97 13.18 11.23
CA ASN A 131 7.02 13.81 12.56
C ASN A 131 5.69 13.77 13.34
N GLU A 132 4.56 13.83 12.64
CA GLU A 132 3.23 13.78 13.26
C GLU A 132 2.91 12.43 13.92
N TYR A 133 3.63 11.36 13.56
CA TYR A 133 3.47 10.01 14.08
C TYR A 133 4.40 9.74 15.28
N ILE A 134 5.38 10.62 15.49
CA ILE A 134 6.34 10.55 16.59
C ILE A 134 5.83 11.41 17.75
N PRO A 135 5.84 10.92 19.02
CA PRO A 135 5.44 11.74 20.16
C PRO A 135 6.33 12.97 20.32
N PHE A 136 5.74 14.06 20.81
CA PHE A 136 6.41 15.38 20.84
C PHE A 136 7.75 15.38 21.59
N GLU A 137 7.83 14.63 22.69
CA GLU A 137 9.02 14.52 23.54
C GLU A 137 10.22 13.95 22.76
N TRP A 138 9.96 12.98 21.88
CA TRP A 138 10.99 12.30 21.08
C TRP A 138 11.31 13.04 19.78
N ARG A 139 10.43 13.91 19.29
CA ARG A 139 10.68 14.71 18.08
C ARG A 139 11.94 15.57 18.16
N VAL A 140 12.33 16.03 19.35
CA VAL A 140 13.54 16.84 19.53
C VAL A 140 14.80 15.96 19.45
N LYS A 141 14.73 14.74 19.98
CA LYS A 141 15.82 13.75 19.94
C LYS A 141 16.17 13.35 18.51
N TYR A 142 15.15 13.06 17.70
CA TYR A 142 15.30 12.61 16.30
C TYR A 142 15.32 13.77 15.28
N LYS A 143 15.34 15.03 15.74
CA LYS A 143 15.29 16.20 14.86
C LYS A 143 16.56 16.47 14.05
N LYS A 144 17.67 15.80 14.36
CA LYS A 144 18.90 15.88 13.56
C LYS A 144 18.76 15.19 12.20
N THR A 145 17.73 14.37 12.07
CA THR A 145 17.39 13.63 10.86
C THR A 145 16.21 14.32 10.19
N LYS A 146 16.33 14.58 8.88
CA LYS A 146 15.49 15.51 8.11
C LYS A 146 14.05 15.00 7.94
N GLY A 147 13.27 14.94 9.01
CA GLY A 147 11.84 14.72 8.93
C GLY A 147 11.20 15.84 8.10
N ARG A 148 10.50 15.45 7.02
CA ARG A 148 9.78 16.39 6.14
C ARG A 148 8.84 17.25 6.99
N VAL A 149 9.11 18.56 7.00
CA VAL A 149 8.33 19.54 7.75
C VAL A 149 7.05 19.82 6.97
N ASP A 150 5.97 19.12 7.30
CA ASP A 150 4.60 19.50 6.88
C ASP A 150 3.80 20.13 8.03
N ASP A 151 4.39 20.25 9.23
CA ASP A 151 3.66 20.69 10.41
C ASP A 151 3.81 22.20 10.67
N SER A 152 2.81 22.96 10.19
CA SER A 152 2.61 24.37 10.53
C SER A 152 2.28 24.61 12.02
N GLN A 153 1.75 23.62 12.76
CA GLN A 153 1.48 23.74 14.19
C GLN A 153 2.75 23.66 15.04
N PHE A 154 3.74 22.84 14.64
CA PHE A 154 4.99 22.73 15.37
C PHE A 154 5.77 24.05 15.36
N GLN A 155 5.74 24.81 14.25
CA GLN A 155 6.34 26.14 14.18
C GLN A 155 5.67 27.13 15.15
N ARG A 156 4.35 27.07 15.31
CA ARG A 156 3.60 27.95 16.22
C ARG A 156 3.92 27.69 17.70
N ARG A 157 4.05 26.42 18.11
CA ARG A 157 4.34 26.05 19.52
C ARG A 157 5.79 26.33 19.94
N ARG A 158 6.73 26.33 19.00
CA ARG A 158 8.14 26.69 19.28
C ARG A 158 8.31 28.16 19.66
N GLY A 159 7.38 29.02 19.26
CA GLY A 159 7.41 30.45 19.59
C GLY A 159 7.09 30.77 21.05
N SER A 160 6.56 29.82 21.83
CA SER A 160 6.06 30.06 23.19
C SER A 160 6.72 29.25 24.29
N ILE A 161 7.66 28.34 23.97
CA ILE A 161 8.30 27.48 24.98
C ILE A 161 9.80 27.82 25.02
N SER A 162 10.22 28.36 26.17
CA SER A 162 11.63 28.60 26.45
C SER A 162 12.39 27.27 26.50
N VAL A 163 13.53 27.19 25.80
CA VAL A 163 14.42 26.01 25.84
C VAL A 163 14.83 25.67 27.29
N ARG A 164 14.81 26.66 28.19
CA ARG A 164 15.10 26.51 29.62
C ARG A 164 14.03 25.72 30.38
N GLU A 165 12.77 25.83 29.98
CA GLU A 165 11.65 25.09 30.59
C GLU A 165 11.61 23.63 30.13
N LEU A 166 11.94 23.37 28.86
CA LEU A 166 12.03 22.02 28.28
C LEU A 166 13.11 21.15 28.93
N MET A 167 14.17 21.76 29.47
CA MET A 167 15.28 21.05 30.11
C MET A 167 15.13 20.93 31.63
N GLY A 168 13.96 21.23 32.19
CA GLY A 168 13.70 21.03 33.62
C GLY A 168 14.60 21.86 34.53
N GLY A 169 14.94 23.09 34.12
CA GLY A 169 15.73 24.01 34.93
C GLY A 169 14.98 24.39 36.20
N LYS A 170 15.22 23.66 37.30
CA LYS A 170 14.89 24.13 38.65
C LYS A 170 15.64 25.44 38.88
N GLU A 171 14.86 26.47 39.17
CA GLU A 171 15.34 27.78 39.58
C GLU A 171 15.93 27.63 40.99
N GLU A 172 17.26 27.55 41.10
CA GLU A 172 17.94 27.71 42.38
C GLU A 172 18.20 29.20 42.63
N ARG A 173 17.48 29.69 43.66
CA ARG A 173 17.64 30.93 44.44
C ARG A 173 17.01 32.21 43.93
#